data_AF-S7SXG0-F1
#
_entry.id   AF-S7SXG0-F1
#
_cell.length_a   1.000
_cell.length_b   1.000
_cell.length_c   1.000
_cell.angle_alpha   90.00
_cell.angle_beta   90.00
_cell.angle_gamma   90.00
#
_symmetry.space_group_name_H-M   'P 1'
#
loop_
_entity.id
_entity.type
_entity.pdbx_description
1 polymer ?
#
loop_
_entity_poly.entity_id
_entity_poly.type
_entity_poly.pdbx_seq_one_letter_code
_entity_poly.pdbx_strand_id
1 'polypeptide(L)'
;MSHMEVHRSVRPNMRPGRQTTNSFLKSILIFTIVISFTVLLVGGYWIFKEMAPRPKEVRSESGEVLMTKETIIGGQAVFQKYGLMDYGTVLGHGSYMGPDYTAEALKIYTEGMQDYKAKERYHEPFADLTADEKTIIREQVIKEMRKNRYNPVTDVLVLTDAQVYGLEKVRDYYRDVFTNGDGWGLKKGLIKESDMPKSGRAWVADGDQIKQIADFFFWTAWLSSTPRLGDHITYTNNWPYYEDAGNTMSFSAVWWSGASVTILILFIGIILYVFHRYQLSMQEAYTEGKFPVIDLRRQPLTPSQVKAGKYFVVVAALFFVQAMFGALLAHYYTEPDSFFGIKWIHDLLPFNIAKGYHLQLAIFWIATAWLGMGIFIAPLVGGQEPKKQGLLVDLLFWALVVLVAGSMIGQWLGVNGYLGNEWFLFGHQGWEYIELGRVWQIILVVGMLLWLFIVFRGVKRGLKQESDKGGLIHLLFYSAIAVPVLLHLRVLYRTGYELYDG
;
A
#
# COMPACT_ATOMS: atom_id res chain seq x y z
N MET A 1 -78.42 -6.96 -5.98
CA MET A 1 -77.68 -6.22 -7.02
C MET A 1 -76.23 -6.64 -6.96
N SER A 2 -75.76 -7.24 -8.04
CA SER A 2 -74.43 -7.80 -8.25
C SER A 2 -73.38 -6.70 -8.36
N HIS A 3 -72.26 -6.82 -7.65
CA HIS A 3 -71.03 -6.10 -7.97
C HIS A 3 -69.98 -7.11 -8.45
N MET A 4 -69.54 -6.84 -9.67
CA MET A 4 -68.90 -7.71 -10.62
C MET A 4 -67.38 -7.75 -10.37
N GLU A 5 -66.85 -8.93 -10.06
CA GLU A 5 -65.42 -9.22 -10.10
C GLU A 5 -64.92 -9.10 -11.54
N VAL A 6 -63.99 -8.18 -11.78
CA VAL A 6 -63.30 -8.07 -13.07
C VAL A 6 -62.02 -8.89 -13.00
N HIS A 7 -62.12 -10.17 -13.32
CA HIS A 7 -60.98 -11.00 -13.74
C HIS A 7 -60.40 -10.42 -15.04
N ARG A 8 -59.24 -9.76 -14.97
CA ARG A 8 -58.41 -9.48 -16.15
C ARG A 8 -57.26 -10.48 -16.24
N SER A 9 -57.58 -11.67 -16.74
CA SER A 9 -56.60 -12.63 -17.26
C SER A 9 -56.50 -12.47 -18.78
N VAL A 10 -55.54 -11.66 -19.26
CA VAL A 10 -55.07 -11.75 -20.65
C VAL A 10 -53.55 -11.56 -20.62
N ARG A 11 -52.80 -12.67 -20.61
CA ARG A 11 -51.39 -12.67 -21.02
C ARG A 11 -51.39 -12.86 -22.54
N PRO A 12 -50.83 -11.93 -23.33
CA PRO A 12 -50.58 -12.22 -24.73
C PRO A 12 -49.49 -13.29 -24.83
N ASN A 13 -49.74 -14.28 -25.67
CA ASN A 13 -48.77 -15.29 -26.12
C ASN A 13 -47.51 -14.58 -26.66
N MET A 14 -46.50 -14.41 -25.81
CA MET A 14 -45.14 -14.13 -26.25
C MET A 14 -44.42 -15.47 -26.44
N ARG A 15 -43.90 -15.66 -27.66
CA ARG A 15 -42.93 -16.71 -28.04
C ARG A 15 -41.87 -16.87 -26.93
N PRO A 16 -41.27 -18.06 -26.72
CA PRO A 16 -40.20 -18.25 -25.74
C PRO A 16 -38.91 -17.58 -26.23
N GLY A 17 -38.91 -16.24 -26.25
CA GLY A 17 -37.70 -15.45 -26.36
C GLY A 17 -36.93 -15.62 -25.05
N ARG A 18 -35.63 -15.91 -25.14
CA ARG A 18 -34.69 -15.91 -24.01
C ARG A 18 -35.04 -14.79 -23.04
N GLN A 19 -35.62 -15.13 -21.88
CA GLN A 19 -35.78 -14.16 -20.79
C GLN A 19 -34.38 -13.76 -20.34
N THR A 20 -34.03 -12.49 -20.53
CA THR A 20 -32.76 -11.92 -20.08
C THR A 20 -32.89 -11.56 -18.59
N THR A 21 -32.78 -12.57 -17.73
CA THR A 21 -32.79 -12.43 -16.26
C THR A 21 -31.78 -11.37 -15.81
N ASN A 22 -32.19 -10.49 -14.89
CA ASN A 22 -31.36 -9.43 -14.29
C ASN A 22 -30.62 -8.53 -15.29
N SER A 23 -31.11 -8.38 -16.52
CA SER A 23 -30.43 -7.62 -17.58
C SER A 23 -30.08 -6.19 -17.18
N PHE A 24 -31.02 -5.47 -16.56
CA PHE A 24 -30.77 -4.10 -16.11
C PHE A 24 -29.72 -4.01 -14.99
N LEU A 25 -29.77 -4.91 -14.00
CA LEU A 25 -28.75 -4.99 -12.94
C LEU A 25 -27.36 -5.31 -13.51
N LYS A 26 -27.28 -6.21 -14.49
CA LYS A 26 -26.04 -6.52 -15.21
C LYS A 26 -25.51 -5.29 -15.94
N SER A 27 -26.37 -4.55 -16.65
CA SER A 27 -25.99 -3.31 -17.33
C SER A 27 -25.46 -2.26 -16.35
N ILE A 28 -26.13 -2.06 -15.21
CA ILE A 28 -25.68 -1.14 -14.15
C ILE A 28 -24.29 -1.57 -13.64
N LEU A 29 -24.12 -2.84 -13.26
CA LEU A 29 -22.85 -3.35 -12.73
C LEU A 29 -21.71 -3.18 -13.73
N ILE A 30 -21.93 -3.58 -14.99
CA ILE A 30 -20.91 -3.47 -16.05
C ILE A 30 -20.57 -2.00 -16.31
N PHE A 31 -21.59 -1.13 -16.38
CA PHE A 31 -21.39 0.30 -16.57
C PHE A 31 -20.59 0.92 -15.41
N THR A 32 -20.96 0.62 -14.17
CA THR A 32 -20.23 1.08 -12.98
C THR A 32 -18.76 0.63 -13.01
N ILE A 33 -18.49 -0.63 -13.35
CA ILE A 33 -17.11 -1.14 -13.48
C ILE A 33 -16.38 -0.40 -14.59
N VAL A 34 -16.93 -0.30 -15.80
CA VAL A 34 -16.25 0.35 -16.93
C VAL A 34 -15.93 1.81 -16.60
N ILE A 35 -16.90 2.59 -16.12
CA ILE A 35 -16.70 4.01 -15.82
C ILE A 35 -15.70 4.19 -14.66
N SER A 36 -15.83 3.45 -13.56
CA SER A 36 -14.91 3.59 -12.43
C SER A 36 -13.47 3.22 -12.78
N PHE A 37 -13.26 2.13 -13.54
CA PHE A 37 -11.93 1.75 -14.02
C PHE A 37 -11.37 2.76 -15.03
N THR A 38 -12.20 3.34 -15.90
CA THR A 38 -11.77 4.42 -16.80
C THR A 38 -11.30 5.64 -15.99
N VAL A 39 -12.07 6.08 -14.99
CA VAL A 39 -11.68 7.20 -14.12
C VAL A 39 -10.38 6.90 -13.37
N LEU A 40 -10.23 5.68 -12.85
CA LEU A 40 -9.02 5.24 -12.17
C LEU A 40 -7.79 5.28 -13.10
N LEU A 41 -7.91 4.76 -14.33
CA LEU A 41 -6.80 4.76 -15.30
C LEU A 41 -6.44 6.17 -15.79
N VAL A 42 -7.45 7.03 -16.00
CA VAL A 42 -7.24 8.44 -16.35
C VAL A 42 -6.54 9.17 -15.20
N GLY A 43 -6.98 8.94 -13.96
CA GLY A 43 -6.32 9.46 -12.75
C GLY A 43 -4.87 8.99 -12.64
N GLY A 44 -4.60 7.70 -12.85
CA GLY A 44 -3.25 7.14 -12.86
C GLY A 44 -2.36 7.74 -13.96
N TYR A 45 -2.90 7.99 -15.15
CA TYR A 45 -2.18 8.69 -16.21
C TYR A 45 -1.80 10.13 -15.80
N TRP A 46 -2.72 10.85 -15.15
CA TRP A 46 -2.43 12.20 -14.65
C TRP A 46 -1.40 12.19 -13.52
N ILE A 47 -1.45 11.22 -12.61
CA ILE A 47 -0.41 11.03 -11.58
C ILE A 47 0.96 10.84 -12.26
N PHE A 48 1.09 9.90 -13.19
CA PHE A 48 2.37 9.64 -13.87
C PHE A 48 2.91 10.87 -14.62
N LYS A 49 2.02 11.67 -15.20
CA LYS A 49 2.38 12.88 -15.94
C LYS A 49 2.72 14.07 -15.05
N GLU A 50 2.08 14.20 -13.90
CA GLU A 50 2.10 15.40 -13.05
C GLU A 50 2.83 15.22 -11.71
N MET A 51 3.25 13.99 -11.39
CA MET A 51 4.11 13.71 -10.23
C MET A 51 5.40 14.55 -10.27
N ALA A 52 5.98 14.78 -9.09
CA ALA A 52 7.21 15.54 -9.01
C ALA A 52 8.34 14.84 -9.80
N PRO A 53 9.10 15.60 -10.60
CA PRO A 53 10.19 15.03 -11.37
C PRO A 53 11.30 14.53 -10.45
N ARG A 54 12.08 13.57 -10.96
CA ARG A 54 13.37 13.18 -10.39
C ARG A 54 14.43 13.65 -11.38
N PRO A 55 14.93 14.88 -11.22
CA PRO A 55 15.78 15.52 -12.21
C PRO A 55 17.00 14.65 -12.50
N LYS A 56 17.43 14.61 -13.76
CA LYS A 56 18.67 13.91 -14.14
C LYS A 56 19.83 14.38 -13.26
N GLU A 57 19.91 15.69 -13.03
CA GLU A 57 20.88 16.31 -12.14
C GLU A 57 20.26 17.45 -11.33
N VAL A 58 20.69 17.56 -10.08
CA VAL A 58 20.43 18.70 -9.22
C VAL A 58 21.76 19.40 -8.96
N ARG A 59 21.82 20.70 -9.24
CA ARG A 59 23.07 21.47 -9.22
C ARG A 59 22.96 22.73 -8.34
N SER A 60 24.11 23.23 -7.88
CA SER A 60 24.22 24.58 -7.29
C SER A 60 24.16 25.68 -8.37
N GLU A 61 24.09 26.95 -7.95
CA GLU A 61 24.19 28.10 -8.86
C GLU A 61 25.57 28.20 -9.54
N SER A 62 26.63 27.65 -8.92
CA SER A 62 27.98 27.56 -9.51
C SER A 62 28.12 26.43 -10.54
N GLY A 63 27.10 25.58 -10.69
CA GLY A 63 27.09 24.46 -11.64
C GLY A 63 27.65 23.14 -11.10
N GLU A 64 27.99 23.07 -9.81
CA GLU A 64 28.40 21.83 -9.13
C GLU A 64 27.22 20.86 -9.06
N VAL A 65 27.44 19.59 -9.41
CA VAL A 65 26.41 18.55 -9.34
C VAL A 65 26.34 17.99 -7.92
N LEU A 66 25.19 18.18 -7.28
CA LEU A 66 24.96 17.81 -5.88
C LEU A 66 24.27 16.44 -5.75
N MET A 67 23.32 16.16 -6.64
CA MET A 67 22.55 14.91 -6.70
C MET A 67 22.26 14.54 -8.15
N THR A 68 21.95 13.27 -8.40
CA THR A 68 21.47 12.79 -9.68
C THR A 68 20.18 12.00 -9.50
N LYS A 69 19.46 11.75 -10.60
CA LYS A 69 18.31 10.83 -10.57
C LYS A 69 18.67 9.47 -9.98
N GLU A 70 19.89 9.00 -10.27
CA GLU A 70 20.40 7.72 -9.77
C GLU A 70 20.62 7.74 -8.26
N THR A 71 21.16 8.83 -7.69
CA THR A 71 21.34 8.94 -6.23
C THR A 71 20.01 9.04 -5.50
N ILE A 72 18.99 9.70 -6.07
CA ILE A 72 17.64 9.77 -5.49
C ILE A 72 17.00 8.37 -5.48
N ILE A 73 17.06 7.65 -6.61
CA ILE A 73 16.55 6.27 -6.70
C ILE A 73 17.33 5.35 -5.76
N GLY A 74 18.64 5.52 -5.67
CA GLY A 74 19.49 4.74 -4.77
C GLY A 74 19.17 4.99 -3.30
N GLY A 75 18.87 6.23 -2.92
CA GLY A 75 18.42 6.58 -1.57
C GLY A 75 17.08 5.95 -1.20
N GLN A 76 16.13 5.98 -2.14
CA GLN A 76 14.85 5.28 -2.00
C GLN A 76 15.07 3.77 -1.84
N ALA A 77 15.98 3.17 -2.62
CA ALA A 77 16.31 1.76 -2.53
C ALA A 77 16.96 1.38 -1.19
N VAL A 78 17.78 2.27 -0.60
CA VAL A 78 18.33 2.08 0.75
C VAL A 78 17.21 2.14 1.80
N PHE A 79 16.32 3.13 1.72
CA PHE A 79 15.14 3.23 2.59
C PHE A 79 14.31 1.93 2.58
N GLN A 80 14.12 1.36 1.39
CA GLN A 80 13.40 0.11 1.19
C GLN A 80 14.13 -1.12 1.74
N LYS A 81 15.43 -1.24 1.44
CA LYS A 81 16.28 -2.37 1.85
C LYS A 81 16.23 -2.57 3.36
N TYR A 82 16.30 -1.49 4.13
CA TYR A 82 16.29 -1.53 5.60
C TYR A 82 14.88 -1.51 6.21
N GLY A 83 13.83 -1.58 5.38
CA GLY A 83 12.44 -1.67 5.85
C GLY A 83 12.02 -0.46 6.69
N LEU A 84 12.49 0.75 6.35
CA LEU A 84 12.24 1.94 7.17
C LEU A 84 10.79 2.44 7.08
N MET A 85 10.03 2.05 6.06
CA MET A 85 8.58 2.29 5.99
C MET A 85 7.80 1.53 7.07
N ASP A 86 8.38 0.44 7.59
CA ASP A 86 7.84 -0.33 8.71
C ASP A 86 8.26 0.26 10.08
N TYR A 87 9.01 1.37 10.06
CA TYR A 87 9.44 2.10 11.25
C TYR A 87 8.85 3.52 11.31
N GLY A 88 9.14 4.35 10.31
CA GLY A 88 8.62 5.70 10.14
C GLY A 88 7.82 5.85 8.84
N THR A 89 7.61 7.10 8.40
CA THR A 89 6.90 7.40 7.15
C THR A 89 7.71 8.24 6.18
N VAL A 90 7.39 8.11 4.89
CA VAL A 90 7.72 9.11 3.86
C VAL A 90 6.42 9.55 3.22
N LEU A 91 6.23 10.86 3.04
CA LEU A 91 5.01 11.41 2.47
C LEU A 91 3.73 10.95 3.22
N GLY A 92 3.84 10.72 4.53
CA GLY A 92 2.74 10.31 5.40
C GLY A 92 2.35 8.82 5.32
N HIS A 93 3.01 8.03 4.47
CA HIS A 93 2.79 6.59 4.35
C HIS A 93 3.88 5.80 5.07
N GLY A 94 3.47 4.78 5.84
CA GLY A 94 4.34 3.91 6.62
C GLY A 94 3.91 3.81 8.08
N SER A 95 4.88 3.68 8.97
CA SER A 95 4.68 3.41 10.40
C SER A 95 4.90 4.63 11.28
N TYR A 96 4.49 4.53 12.55
CA TYR A 96 4.41 5.67 13.46
C TYR A 96 5.32 5.56 14.68
N MET A 97 6.31 4.65 14.64
CA MET A 97 7.31 4.55 15.70
C MET A 97 8.42 5.57 15.47
N GLY A 98 8.93 5.60 14.24
CA GLY A 98 9.82 6.64 13.75
C GLY A 98 9.06 7.89 13.29
N PRO A 99 9.80 8.93 12.89
CA PRO A 99 9.22 10.17 12.38
C PRO A 99 8.70 10.02 10.95
N ASP A 100 8.08 11.09 10.44
CA ASP A 100 7.93 11.28 8.99
C ASP A 100 9.20 11.95 8.44
N TYR A 101 9.98 11.20 7.67
CA TYR A 101 11.26 11.67 7.13
C TYR A 101 11.10 12.85 6.16
N THR A 102 9.95 12.97 5.47
CA THR A 102 9.69 14.11 4.60
C THR A 102 9.53 15.39 5.41
N ALA A 103 8.71 15.38 6.45
CA ALA A 103 8.47 16.52 7.32
C ALA A 103 9.71 16.87 8.16
N GLU A 104 10.42 15.86 8.68
CA GLU A 104 11.67 16.03 9.43
C GLU A 104 12.77 16.62 8.55
N ALA A 105 13.00 16.04 7.35
CA ALA A 105 13.97 16.58 6.40
C ALA A 105 13.59 18.00 5.96
N LEU A 106 12.30 18.28 5.73
CA LEU A 106 11.81 19.60 5.38
C LEU A 106 12.11 20.63 6.47
N LYS A 107 11.93 20.26 7.74
CA LYS A 107 12.26 21.12 8.87
C LYS A 107 13.76 21.42 8.90
N ILE A 108 14.62 20.39 8.88
CA ILE A 108 16.09 20.54 8.95
C ILE A 108 16.62 21.38 7.78
N TYR A 109 16.12 21.10 6.58
CA TYR A 109 16.42 21.87 5.37
C TYR A 109 16.01 23.35 5.53
N THR A 110 14.81 23.60 6.05
CA THR A 110 14.29 24.97 6.27
C THR A 110 15.08 25.72 7.34
N GLU A 111 15.38 25.08 8.46
CA GLU A 111 16.20 25.66 9.54
C GLU A 111 17.62 25.97 9.04
N GLY A 112 18.21 25.09 8.23
CA GLY A 112 19.48 25.35 7.56
C GLY A 112 19.42 26.61 6.67
N MET A 113 18.38 26.75 5.84
CA MET A 113 18.19 27.96 5.03
C MET A 113 18.05 29.24 5.88
N GLN A 114 17.34 29.14 7.02
CA GLN A 114 17.18 30.24 7.96
C GLN A 114 18.52 30.66 8.57
N ASP A 115 19.32 29.71 9.04
CA ASP A 115 20.65 29.97 9.57
C ASP A 115 21.61 30.57 8.53
N TYR A 116 21.56 30.09 7.28
CA TYR A 116 22.36 30.64 6.19
C TYR A 116 22.05 32.11 5.98
N LYS A 117 20.76 32.45 5.82
CA LYS A 117 20.33 33.84 5.58
C LYS A 117 20.53 34.74 6.81
N ALA A 118 20.39 34.20 8.02
CA ALA A 118 20.67 34.92 9.25
C ALA A 118 22.14 35.35 9.32
N LYS A 119 23.08 34.44 9.02
CA LYS A 119 24.51 34.75 8.97
C LYS A 119 24.89 35.70 7.86
N GLU A 120 24.26 35.56 6.69
CA GLU A 120 24.47 36.45 5.54
C GLU A 120 24.06 37.89 5.86
N ARG A 121 22.92 38.08 6.53
CA ARG A 121 22.32 39.40 6.76
C ARG A 121 22.70 40.07 8.08
N TYR A 122 22.74 39.29 9.16
CA TYR A 122 22.90 39.78 10.53
C TYR A 122 24.18 39.28 11.21
N HIS A 123 24.93 38.37 10.56
CA HIS A 123 26.15 37.76 11.10
C HIS A 123 25.97 37.00 12.42
N GLU A 124 24.74 36.61 12.75
CA GLU A 124 24.37 35.87 13.94
C GLU A 124 23.57 34.60 13.57
N PRO A 125 23.55 33.56 14.42
CA PRO A 125 22.69 32.40 14.24
C PRO A 125 21.21 32.79 14.24
N PHE A 126 20.37 32.09 13.47
CA PHE A 126 18.94 32.41 13.41
C PHE A 126 18.27 32.34 14.79
N ALA A 127 18.72 31.41 15.64
CA ALA A 127 18.20 31.22 16.99
C ALA A 127 18.37 32.46 17.91
N ASP A 128 19.42 33.26 17.69
CA ASP A 128 19.79 34.38 18.55
C ASP A 128 19.16 35.72 18.11
N LEU A 129 18.64 35.78 16.88
CA LEU A 129 17.96 36.96 16.33
C LEU A 129 16.70 37.35 17.11
N THR A 130 16.35 38.64 17.05
CA THR A 130 15.09 39.17 17.60
C THR A 130 13.87 38.64 16.82
N ALA A 131 12.66 38.76 17.39
CA ALA A 131 11.44 38.29 16.74
C ALA A 131 11.16 38.99 15.39
N ASP A 132 11.47 40.27 15.30
CA ASP A 132 11.29 41.07 14.08
C ASP A 132 12.26 40.61 12.97
N GLU A 133 13.52 40.38 13.33
CA GLU A 133 14.55 39.88 12.42
C GLU A 133 14.25 38.44 11.96
N LYS A 134 13.82 37.57 12.88
CA LYS A 134 13.38 36.21 12.54
C LYS A 134 12.22 36.21 11.54
N THR A 135 11.27 37.12 11.70
CA THR A 135 10.12 37.26 10.78
C THR A 135 10.60 37.62 9.37
N ILE A 136 11.57 38.53 9.26
CA ILE A 136 12.16 38.91 7.96
C ILE A 136 12.84 37.70 7.30
N ILE A 137 13.66 36.95 8.04
CA ILE A 137 14.37 35.79 7.51
C ILE A 137 13.40 34.68 7.10
N ARG A 138 12.39 34.35 7.93
CA ARG A 138 11.36 33.35 7.60
C ARG A 138 10.65 33.67 6.29
N GLU A 139 10.18 34.90 6.14
CA GLU A 139 9.47 35.33 4.93
C GLU A 139 10.36 35.27 3.68
N GLN A 140 11.66 35.58 3.82
CA GLN A 140 12.63 35.43 2.73
C GLN A 140 12.83 33.96 2.33
N VAL A 141 12.98 33.08 3.33
CA VAL A 141 13.14 31.64 3.12
C VAL A 141 11.90 31.03 2.44
N ILE A 142 10.69 31.42 2.87
CA ILE A 142 9.42 30.99 2.26
C ILE A 142 9.36 31.41 0.78
N LYS A 143 9.59 32.69 0.47
CA LYS A 143 9.57 33.19 -0.92
C LYS A 143 10.58 32.49 -1.81
N GLU A 144 11.75 32.17 -1.26
CA GLU A 144 12.83 31.55 -2.01
C GLU A 144 12.59 30.06 -2.26
N MET A 145 12.26 29.29 -1.23
CA MET A 145 12.10 27.83 -1.35
C MET A 145 10.86 27.45 -2.17
N ARG A 146 9.80 28.25 -2.10
CA ARG A 146 8.53 28.02 -2.82
C ARG A 146 8.60 28.47 -4.29
N LYS A 147 9.78 28.74 -4.82
CA LYS A 147 9.96 29.00 -6.25
C LYS A 147 10.50 27.75 -6.94
N ASN A 148 9.72 27.22 -7.88
CA ASN A 148 10.14 26.07 -8.66
C ASN A 148 11.24 26.45 -9.67
N ARG A 149 12.43 25.88 -9.48
CA ARG A 149 13.64 26.09 -10.31
C ARG A 149 13.97 24.88 -11.20
N TYR A 150 13.05 23.93 -11.32
CA TYR A 150 13.21 22.81 -12.23
C TYR A 150 12.93 23.25 -13.68
N ASN A 151 13.83 22.89 -14.59
CA ASN A 151 13.66 23.12 -16.02
C ASN A 151 13.20 21.82 -16.71
N PRO A 152 11.94 21.74 -17.21
CA PRO A 152 11.42 20.55 -17.86
C PRO A 152 12.06 20.24 -19.23
N VAL A 153 12.72 21.23 -19.86
CA VAL A 153 13.39 21.03 -21.16
C VAL A 153 14.74 20.32 -20.99
N THR A 154 15.49 20.67 -19.95
CA THR A 154 16.84 20.12 -19.69
C THR A 154 16.86 19.00 -18.66
N ASP A 155 15.76 18.78 -17.93
CA ASP A 155 15.66 17.81 -16.81
C ASP A 155 16.70 18.09 -15.69
N VAL A 156 16.86 19.38 -15.35
CA VAL A 156 17.81 19.85 -14.34
C VAL A 156 17.09 20.74 -13.34
N LEU A 157 17.39 20.55 -12.05
CA LEU A 157 16.96 21.42 -10.95
C LEU A 157 18.18 22.19 -10.43
N VAL A 158 18.04 23.51 -10.28
CA VAL A 158 19.08 24.37 -9.69
C VAL A 158 18.63 24.83 -8.31
N LEU A 159 19.50 24.65 -7.31
CA LEU A 159 19.30 25.09 -5.92
C LEU A 159 20.15 26.34 -5.64
N THR A 160 19.60 27.27 -4.87
CA THR A 160 20.36 28.45 -4.37
C THR A 160 21.35 28.04 -3.29
N ASP A 161 22.34 28.88 -2.99
CA ASP A 161 23.32 28.59 -1.95
C ASP A 161 22.68 28.34 -0.58
N ALA A 162 21.62 29.07 -0.23
CA ALA A 162 20.85 28.83 1.00
C ALA A 162 20.23 27.42 1.01
N GLN A 163 19.67 26.98 -0.12
CA GLN A 163 19.09 25.64 -0.25
C GLN A 163 20.18 24.54 -0.19
N VAL A 164 21.35 24.80 -0.78
CA VAL A 164 22.50 23.88 -0.71
C VAL A 164 22.98 23.72 0.73
N TYR A 165 23.09 24.81 1.50
CA TYR A 165 23.42 24.74 2.92
C TYR A 165 22.38 23.94 3.72
N GLY A 166 21.09 24.10 3.41
CA GLY A 166 20.03 23.27 4.00
C GLY A 166 20.18 21.78 3.66
N LEU A 167 20.54 21.44 2.42
CA LEU A 167 20.84 20.06 2.01
C LEU A 167 22.01 19.46 2.80
N GLU A 168 23.06 20.24 3.06
CA GLU A 168 24.18 19.80 3.90
C GLU A 168 23.70 19.44 5.31
N LYS A 169 22.82 20.25 5.92
CA LYS A 169 22.24 19.94 7.24
C LYS A 169 21.42 18.67 7.24
N VAL A 170 20.64 18.42 6.18
CA VAL A 170 19.90 17.15 6.03
C VAL A 170 20.87 15.96 5.95
N ARG A 171 21.95 16.09 5.17
CA ARG A 171 22.97 15.04 5.04
C ARG A 171 23.69 14.75 6.35
N ASP A 172 24.06 15.79 7.09
CA ASP A 172 24.71 15.67 8.40
C ASP A 172 23.77 15.02 9.42
N TYR A 173 22.52 15.47 9.48
CA TYR A 173 21.52 14.96 10.41
C TYR A 173 21.26 13.46 10.22
N TYR A 174 20.97 13.02 8.99
CA TYR A 174 20.70 11.60 8.75
C TYR A 174 21.96 10.73 8.81
N ARG A 175 23.15 11.31 8.61
CA ARG A 175 24.40 10.63 8.94
C ARG A 175 24.47 10.31 10.43
N ASP A 176 24.13 11.27 11.28
CA ASP A 176 24.06 11.06 12.72
C ASP A 176 23.00 10.01 13.08
N VAL A 177 21.77 10.16 12.60
CA VAL A 177 20.66 9.22 12.86
C VAL A 177 21.01 7.78 12.50
N PHE A 178 21.50 7.52 11.29
CA PHE A 178 21.78 6.15 10.84
C PHE A 178 23.11 5.59 11.37
N THR A 179 23.92 6.40 12.06
CA THR A 179 25.14 5.98 12.75
C THR A 179 24.89 5.76 14.25
N ASN A 180 24.32 6.74 14.93
CA ASN A 180 24.17 6.80 16.38
C ASN A 180 22.77 6.35 16.87
N GLY A 181 21.82 6.21 15.96
CA GLY A 181 20.39 6.00 16.24
C GLY A 181 19.65 7.34 16.37
N ASP A 182 18.32 7.30 16.30
CA ASP A 182 17.46 8.48 16.51
C ASP A 182 17.10 8.73 17.99
N GLY A 183 17.60 7.87 18.89
CA GLY A 183 17.29 7.92 20.31
C GLY A 183 15.93 7.32 20.69
N TRP A 184 15.20 6.69 19.76
CA TRP A 184 13.86 6.16 19.99
C TRP A 184 13.57 4.84 19.25
N GLY A 185 14.33 3.78 19.54
CA GLY A 185 14.05 2.44 19.00
C GLY A 185 14.67 2.13 17.64
N LEU A 186 15.22 3.11 16.91
CA LEU A 186 16.04 2.82 15.75
C LEU A 186 17.38 2.20 16.18
N LYS A 187 17.77 1.10 15.54
CA LYS A 187 19.07 0.47 15.78
C LYS A 187 20.23 1.36 15.33
N LYS A 188 21.26 1.43 16.18
CA LYS A 188 22.50 2.15 15.88
C LYS A 188 23.26 1.49 14.74
N GLY A 189 23.83 2.31 13.85
CA GLY A 189 24.64 1.86 12.73
C GLY A 189 23.90 0.87 11.82
N LEU A 190 22.58 1.04 11.64
CA LEU A 190 21.76 0.11 10.85
C LEU A 190 22.25 0.03 9.40
N ILE A 191 22.67 1.15 8.82
CA ILE A 191 23.12 1.24 7.43
C ILE A 191 24.64 1.08 7.40
N LYS A 192 25.13 0.01 6.77
CA LYS A 192 26.57 -0.23 6.59
C LYS A 192 26.93 -0.54 5.16
N GLU A 193 28.09 -0.04 4.73
CA GLU A 193 28.65 -0.34 3.40
C GLU A 193 29.00 -1.82 3.22
N SER A 194 29.26 -2.55 4.33
CA SER A 194 29.50 -4.00 4.33
C SER A 194 28.30 -4.84 3.92
N ASP A 195 27.10 -4.27 4.00
CA ASP A 195 25.84 -4.99 3.76
C ASP A 195 25.52 -5.08 2.25
N MET A 196 26.38 -4.50 1.41
CA MET A 196 26.32 -4.54 -0.06
C MET A 196 27.72 -4.76 -0.64
N PRO A 197 27.83 -5.24 -1.90
CA PRO A 197 29.10 -5.25 -2.62
C PRO A 197 29.73 -3.85 -2.73
N LYS A 198 31.06 -3.81 -2.90
CA LYS A 198 31.81 -2.54 -3.05
C LYS A 198 31.42 -1.74 -4.30
N SER A 199 31.01 -2.42 -5.36
CA SER A 199 30.54 -1.83 -6.62
C SER A 199 29.54 -2.77 -7.29
N GLY A 200 28.80 -2.28 -8.30
CA GLY A 200 27.77 -3.09 -8.97
C GLY A 200 26.64 -3.45 -8.01
N ARG A 201 26.30 -2.52 -7.12
CA ARG A 201 25.16 -2.63 -6.23
C ARG A 201 23.88 -2.64 -7.06
N ALA A 202 22.86 -3.36 -6.61
CA ALA A 202 21.62 -3.54 -7.35
C ALA A 202 20.88 -2.20 -7.64
N TRP A 203 19.84 -1.88 -6.88
CA TRP A 203 19.05 -0.65 -7.07
C TRP A 203 19.64 0.57 -6.36
N VAL A 204 20.77 0.39 -5.69
CA VAL A 204 21.50 1.42 -4.93
C VAL A 204 22.66 1.91 -5.78
N ALA A 205 22.84 3.22 -5.91
CA ALA A 205 23.92 3.78 -6.72
C ALA A 205 25.29 3.54 -6.05
N ASP A 206 26.35 3.65 -6.84
CA ASP A 206 27.71 3.65 -6.30
C ASP A 206 27.95 4.91 -5.43
N GLY A 207 28.60 4.74 -4.28
CA GLY A 207 28.84 5.80 -3.29
C GLY A 207 28.24 5.49 -1.92
N ASP A 208 28.30 6.46 -1.01
CA ASP A 208 27.82 6.31 0.37
C ASP A 208 26.29 6.14 0.43
N GLN A 209 25.81 5.03 0.99
CA GLN A 209 24.38 4.75 1.14
C GLN A 209 23.67 5.78 2.02
N ILE A 210 24.34 6.26 3.08
CA ILE A 210 23.71 7.19 4.03
C ILE A 210 23.56 8.59 3.39
N LYS A 211 24.50 8.99 2.53
CA LYS A 211 24.34 10.19 1.71
C LYS A 211 23.14 10.04 0.76
N GLN A 212 23.01 8.90 0.09
CA GLN A 212 21.91 8.67 -0.86
C GLN A 212 20.53 8.71 -0.18
N ILE A 213 20.36 8.08 0.99
CA ILE A 213 19.06 8.13 1.69
C ILE A 213 18.72 9.55 2.16
N ALA A 214 19.71 10.33 2.60
CA ALA A 214 19.51 11.75 2.91
C ALA A 214 19.10 12.56 1.66
N ASP A 215 19.69 12.27 0.49
CA ASP A 215 19.30 12.89 -0.78
C ASP A 215 17.87 12.52 -1.19
N PHE A 216 17.43 11.28 -0.92
CA PHE A 216 16.04 10.86 -1.13
C PHE A 216 15.06 11.61 -0.21
N PHE A 217 15.35 11.70 1.09
CA PHE A 217 14.51 12.46 2.03
C PHE A 217 14.51 13.97 1.74
N PHE A 218 15.64 14.52 1.32
CA PHE A 218 15.68 15.90 0.82
C PHE A 218 14.78 16.07 -0.41
N TRP A 219 14.81 15.12 -1.36
CA TRP A 219 13.97 15.23 -2.55
C TRP A 219 12.48 15.16 -2.21
N THR A 220 12.05 14.30 -1.27
CA THR A 220 10.65 14.28 -0.79
C THR A 220 10.29 15.58 -0.07
N ALA A 221 11.20 16.14 0.72
CA ALA A 221 11.02 17.46 1.34
C ALA A 221 10.87 18.57 0.27
N TRP A 222 11.75 18.58 -0.74
CA TRP A 222 11.74 19.55 -1.84
C TRP A 222 10.41 19.55 -2.58
N LEU A 223 9.90 18.38 -2.99
CA LEU A 223 8.64 18.33 -3.73
C LEU A 223 7.44 18.67 -2.83
N SER A 224 7.54 18.43 -1.52
CA SER A 224 6.51 18.78 -0.55
C SER A 224 6.37 20.28 -0.29
N SER A 225 7.45 21.05 -0.50
CA SER A 225 7.51 22.50 -0.26
C SER A 225 7.55 23.36 -1.53
N THR A 226 7.78 22.75 -2.70
CA THR A 226 7.89 23.47 -3.98
C THR A 226 6.57 23.42 -4.76
N PRO A 227 5.96 24.56 -5.12
CA PRO A 227 4.81 24.64 -6.02
C PRO A 227 5.01 23.91 -7.34
N ARG A 228 3.95 23.30 -7.88
CA ARG A 228 3.99 22.74 -9.24
C ARG A 228 4.23 23.86 -10.26
N LEU A 229 4.76 23.50 -11.43
CA LEU A 229 4.94 24.46 -12.51
C LEU A 229 3.58 25.05 -12.93
N GLY A 230 3.41 26.37 -12.74
CA GLY A 230 2.17 27.08 -13.07
C GLY A 230 1.05 26.96 -12.02
N ASP A 231 1.32 26.37 -10.84
CA ASP A 231 0.37 26.22 -9.74
C ASP A 231 0.80 27.06 -8.53
N HIS A 232 -0.12 27.30 -7.60
CA HIS A 232 0.11 28.02 -6.34
C HIS A 232 0.31 27.08 -5.14
N ILE A 233 0.02 25.79 -5.31
CA ILE A 233 0.23 24.74 -4.29
C ILE A 233 1.35 23.77 -4.70
N THR A 234 1.94 23.10 -3.70
CA THR A 234 3.06 22.16 -3.89
C THR A 234 2.63 20.86 -4.58
N TYR A 235 3.60 20.03 -4.99
CA TYR A 235 3.31 18.73 -5.62
C TYR A 235 2.43 17.83 -4.75
N THR A 236 2.48 18.00 -3.43
CA THR A 236 1.72 17.28 -2.41
C THR A 236 0.50 18.06 -1.88
N ASN A 237 0.07 19.10 -2.59
CA ASN A 237 -1.05 19.96 -2.18
C ASN A 237 -0.83 20.66 -0.83
N ASN A 238 0.39 21.16 -0.60
CA ASN A 238 0.87 21.81 0.63
C ASN A 238 0.94 20.88 1.86
N TRP A 239 1.00 19.57 1.67
CA TRP A 239 1.38 18.64 2.73
C TRP A 239 2.91 18.49 2.79
N PRO A 240 3.55 18.37 3.97
CA PRO A 240 2.97 18.40 5.31
C PRO A 240 2.68 19.83 5.76
N TYR A 241 1.78 19.98 6.75
CA TYR A 241 1.53 21.28 7.38
C TYR A 241 2.81 21.79 8.05
N TYR A 242 3.32 22.93 7.58
CA TYR A 242 4.51 23.54 8.13
C TYR A 242 4.62 25.02 7.73
N GLU A 243 4.38 25.91 8.69
CA GLU A 243 4.33 27.36 8.49
C GLU A 243 5.65 27.94 7.97
N ASP A 244 6.79 27.49 8.51
CA ASP A 244 8.11 28.01 8.13
C ASP A 244 8.52 27.63 6.69
N ALA A 245 7.85 26.66 6.07
CA ALA A 245 7.95 26.35 4.63
C ALA A 245 6.78 26.93 3.79
N GLY A 246 5.87 27.68 4.42
CA GLY A 246 4.66 28.24 3.81
C GLY A 246 3.63 27.19 3.41
N ASN A 247 3.67 26.00 3.99
CA ASN A 247 2.71 24.93 3.73
C ASN A 247 1.47 25.09 4.62
N THR A 248 0.39 25.59 4.04
CA THR A 248 -0.91 25.73 4.68
C THR A 248 -2.00 25.01 3.89
N MET A 249 -3.13 24.72 4.55
CA MET A 249 -4.25 23.99 3.95
C MET A 249 -4.74 24.68 2.68
N SER A 250 -4.83 23.92 1.59
CA SER A 250 -5.33 24.42 0.31
C SER A 250 -6.86 24.57 0.32
N PHE A 251 -7.39 25.44 -0.56
CA PHE A 251 -8.83 25.60 -0.75
C PHE A 251 -9.51 24.27 -1.14
N SER A 252 -8.88 23.49 -2.01
CA SER A 252 -9.39 22.19 -2.47
C SER A 252 -9.65 21.24 -1.31
N ALA A 253 -8.79 21.22 -0.29
CA ALA A 253 -8.98 20.36 0.87
C ALA A 253 -10.27 20.73 1.65
N VAL A 254 -10.52 22.02 1.84
CA VAL A 254 -11.73 22.51 2.54
C VAL A 254 -12.99 22.27 1.70
N TRP A 255 -12.96 22.68 0.43
CA TRP A 255 -14.12 22.58 -0.46
C TRP A 255 -14.57 21.13 -0.69
N TRP A 256 -13.64 20.23 -1.02
CA TRP A 256 -13.98 18.83 -1.29
C TRP A 256 -14.40 18.06 -0.03
N SER A 257 -13.98 18.50 1.17
CA SER A 257 -14.52 17.97 2.42
C SER A 257 -16.03 18.24 2.57
N GLY A 258 -16.47 19.47 2.29
CA GLY A 258 -17.90 19.80 2.33
C GLY A 258 -18.70 19.16 1.18
N ALA A 259 -18.15 19.19 -0.04
CA ALA A 259 -18.78 18.61 -1.22
C ALA A 259 -18.96 17.09 -1.09
N SER A 260 -17.95 16.37 -0.61
CA SER A 260 -18.01 14.90 -0.45
C SER A 260 -19.11 14.45 0.52
N VAL A 261 -19.27 15.12 1.67
CA VAL A 261 -20.36 14.83 2.63
C VAL A 261 -21.73 15.13 2.01
N THR A 262 -21.85 16.24 1.27
CA THR A 262 -23.12 16.58 0.59
C THR A 262 -23.51 15.51 -0.43
N ILE A 263 -22.55 15.05 -1.25
CA ILE A 263 -22.75 13.97 -2.22
C ILE A 263 -23.10 12.66 -1.49
N LEU A 264 -22.44 12.34 -0.38
CA LEU A 264 -22.75 11.17 0.43
C LEU A 264 -24.21 11.18 0.89
N ILE A 265 -24.70 12.27 1.47
CA ILE A 265 -26.09 12.38 1.94
C ILE A 265 -27.09 12.22 0.79
N LEU A 266 -26.82 12.84 -0.36
CA LEU A 266 -27.63 12.68 -1.57
C LEU A 266 -27.73 11.20 -1.99
N PHE A 267 -26.59 10.51 -2.07
CA PHE A 267 -26.57 9.11 -2.50
C PHE A 267 -27.10 8.15 -1.44
N ILE A 268 -26.99 8.44 -0.14
CA ILE A 268 -27.68 7.66 0.90
C ILE A 268 -29.19 7.65 0.63
N GLY A 269 -29.80 8.82 0.37
CA GLY A 269 -31.22 8.91 0.06
C GLY A 269 -31.61 8.14 -1.21
N ILE A 270 -30.84 8.31 -2.29
CA ILE A 270 -31.08 7.61 -3.56
C ILE A 270 -30.95 6.09 -3.39
N ILE A 271 -29.88 5.62 -2.76
CA ILE A 271 -29.60 4.19 -2.58
C ILE A 271 -30.63 3.56 -1.64
N LEU A 272 -31.03 4.21 -0.55
CA LEU A 272 -32.09 3.71 0.32
C LEU A 272 -33.43 3.58 -0.41
N TYR A 273 -33.79 4.59 -1.21
CA TYR A 273 -35.00 4.53 -2.04
C TYR A 273 -34.94 3.37 -3.05
N VAL A 274 -33.84 3.22 -3.78
CA VAL A 274 -33.65 2.13 -4.76
C VAL A 274 -33.69 0.77 -4.05
N PHE A 275 -32.97 0.62 -2.94
CA PHE A 275 -32.93 -0.61 -2.14
C PHE A 275 -34.33 -1.01 -1.67
N HIS A 276 -35.10 -0.07 -1.13
CA HIS A 276 -36.46 -0.33 -0.65
C HIS A 276 -37.45 -0.58 -1.79
N ARG A 277 -37.44 0.23 -2.86
CA ARG A 277 -38.38 0.09 -3.98
C ARG A 277 -38.22 -1.23 -4.72
N TYR A 278 -36.98 -1.69 -4.91
CA TYR A 278 -36.68 -2.91 -5.67
C TYR A 278 -36.40 -4.13 -4.79
N GLN A 279 -36.51 -4.00 -3.46
CA GLN A 279 -36.31 -5.09 -2.50
C GLN A 279 -34.98 -5.83 -2.74
N LEU A 280 -33.88 -5.06 -2.84
CA LEU A 280 -32.53 -5.58 -3.17
C LEU A 280 -31.85 -6.28 -1.97
N SER A 281 -32.61 -7.07 -1.23
CA SER A 281 -32.18 -7.88 -0.09
C SER A 281 -32.53 -9.34 -0.31
N MET A 282 -31.83 -10.23 0.40
CA MET A 282 -32.22 -11.63 0.44
C MET A 282 -33.61 -11.75 1.07
N GLN A 283 -34.47 -12.55 0.45
CA GLN A 283 -35.76 -12.93 1.00
C GLN A 283 -35.62 -14.29 1.67
N GLU A 284 -36.31 -14.49 2.80
CA GLU A 284 -36.33 -15.79 3.45
C GLU A 284 -36.87 -16.86 2.50
N ALA A 285 -36.13 -17.96 2.37
CA ALA A 285 -36.53 -19.08 1.52
C ALA A 285 -37.52 -20.05 2.22
N TYR A 286 -37.99 -19.69 3.42
CA TYR A 286 -38.90 -20.47 4.24
C TYR A 286 -39.97 -19.56 4.84
N THR A 287 -41.11 -20.14 5.24
CA THR A 287 -42.17 -19.41 5.95
C THR A 287 -41.98 -19.53 7.44
N GLU A 288 -42.63 -18.66 8.21
CA GLU A 288 -42.68 -18.72 9.67
C GLU A 288 -42.94 -20.16 10.17
N GLY A 289 -42.13 -20.60 11.14
CA GLY A 289 -42.20 -21.95 11.72
C GLY A 289 -41.68 -23.09 10.84
N LYS A 290 -41.21 -22.84 9.61
CA LYS A 290 -40.72 -23.87 8.66
C LYS A 290 -39.21 -23.77 8.38
N PHE A 291 -38.41 -23.53 9.42
CA PHE A 291 -36.96 -23.49 9.27
C PHE A 291 -36.42 -24.81 8.68
N PRO A 292 -35.52 -24.77 7.68
CA PRO A 292 -35.01 -25.99 7.05
C PRO A 292 -34.22 -26.84 8.05
N VAL A 293 -34.43 -28.17 7.99
CA VAL A 293 -33.65 -29.11 8.81
C VAL A 293 -32.22 -29.19 8.28
N ILE A 294 -31.24 -28.83 9.12
CA ILE A 294 -29.81 -28.91 8.79
C ILE A 294 -29.19 -30.07 9.59
N ASP A 295 -29.22 -31.28 9.02
CA ASP A 295 -28.56 -32.46 9.62
C ASP A 295 -27.16 -32.66 9.02
N LEU A 296 -26.15 -32.10 9.69
CA LEU A 296 -24.74 -32.15 9.27
C LEU A 296 -24.20 -33.59 9.16
N ARG A 297 -24.75 -34.54 9.91
CA ARG A 297 -24.29 -35.95 9.89
C ARG A 297 -24.61 -36.64 8.56
N ARG A 298 -25.58 -36.14 7.82
CA ARG A 298 -26.03 -36.66 6.53
C ARG A 298 -25.51 -35.86 5.34
N GLN A 299 -24.78 -34.76 5.58
CA GLN A 299 -24.20 -33.98 4.50
C GLN A 299 -22.98 -34.70 3.92
N PRO A 300 -22.91 -34.89 2.58
CA PRO A 300 -21.75 -35.50 1.95
C PRO A 300 -20.48 -34.70 2.22
N LEU A 301 -19.42 -35.39 2.63
CA LEU A 301 -18.11 -34.79 2.87
C LEU A 301 -17.07 -35.45 1.96
N THR A 302 -16.27 -34.64 1.27
CA THR A 302 -15.25 -35.14 0.35
C THR A 302 -13.84 -35.07 0.95
N PRO A 303 -12.87 -35.86 0.42
CA PRO A 303 -11.49 -35.79 0.87
C PRO A 303 -10.86 -34.39 0.80
N SER A 304 -11.13 -33.60 -0.27
CA SER A 304 -10.59 -32.23 -0.35
C SER A 304 -11.16 -31.29 0.72
N GLN A 305 -12.41 -31.47 1.13
CA GLN A 305 -13.02 -30.67 2.20
C GLN A 305 -12.36 -30.94 3.54
N VAL A 306 -12.12 -32.23 3.87
CA VAL A 306 -11.40 -32.60 5.10
C VAL A 306 -9.97 -32.03 5.09
N LYS A 307 -9.29 -32.07 3.94
CA LYS A 307 -7.96 -31.46 3.78
C LYS A 307 -7.98 -29.94 3.94
N ALA A 308 -9.01 -29.26 3.44
CA ALA A 308 -9.22 -27.84 3.68
C ALA A 308 -9.39 -27.51 5.17
N GLY A 309 -9.87 -28.45 5.99
CA GLY A 309 -9.93 -28.29 7.45
C GLY A 309 -8.58 -27.89 8.09
N LYS A 310 -7.47 -28.43 7.60
CA LYS A 310 -6.11 -28.11 8.11
C LYS A 310 -5.70 -26.67 7.82
N TYR A 311 -6.23 -26.06 6.74
CA TYR A 311 -5.96 -24.65 6.45
C TYR A 311 -6.47 -23.77 7.58
N PHE A 312 -7.67 -24.04 8.11
CA PHE A 312 -8.26 -23.22 9.18
C PHE A 312 -7.50 -23.32 10.50
N VAL A 313 -6.89 -24.48 10.79
CA VAL A 313 -6.00 -24.63 11.96
C VAL A 313 -4.74 -23.78 11.79
N VAL A 314 -4.12 -23.81 10.60
CA VAL A 314 -2.95 -22.96 10.31
C VAL A 314 -3.33 -21.47 10.34
N VAL A 315 -4.49 -21.11 9.80
CA VAL A 315 -5.03 -19.74 9.88
C VAL A 315 -5.15 -19.29 11.33
N ALA A 316 -5.70 -20.11 12.22
CA ALA A 316 -5.80 -19.79 13.64
C ALA A 316 -4.41 -19.60 14.29
N ALA A 317 -3.42 -20.42 13.91
CA ALA A 317 -2.06 -20.28 14.38
C ALA A 317 -1.38 -18.99 13.86
N LEU A 318 -1.53 -18.66 12.58
CA LEU A 318 -1.01 -17.42 11.99
C LEU A 318 -1.68 -16.19 12.62
N PHE A 319 -2.98 -16.24 12.87
CA PHE A 319 -3.70 -15.19 13.58
C PHE A 319 -3.17 -14.99 14.99
N PHE A 320 -2.92 -16.07 15.75
CA PHE A 320 -2.31 -15.99 17.07
C PHE A 320 -0.93 -15.32 17.03
N VAL A 321 -0.04 -15.76 16.13
CA VAL A 321 1.31 -15.17 15.99
C VAL A 321 1.23 -13.70 15.56
N GLN A 322 0.31 -13.37 14.65
CA GLN A 322 0.07 -11.99 14.22
C GLN A 322 -0.37 -11.09 15.38
N ALA A 323 -1.28 -11.58 16.22
CA ALA A 323 -1.71 -10.87 17.42
C ALA A 323 -0.55 -10.66 18.42
N MET A 324 0.36 -11.64 18.56
CA MET A 324 1.56 -11.50 19.39
C MET A 324 2.52 -10.44 18.85
N PHE A 325 2.72 -10.34 17.54
CA PHE A 325 3.47 -9.21 16.96
C PHE A 325 2.76 -7.88 17.19
N GLY A 326 1.43 -7.85 17.16
CA GLY A 326 0.66 -6.65 17.52
C GLY A 326 0.89 -6.21 18.96
N ALA A 327 0.92 -7.17 19.90
CA ALA A 327 1.24 -6.91 21.29
C ALA A 327 2.68 -6.41 21.48
N LEU A 328 3.64 -6.99 20.75
CA LEU A 328 5.04 -6.57 20.77
C LEU A 328 5.22 -5.13 20.24
N LEU A 329 4.55 -4.78 19.13
CA LEU A 329 4.59 -3.43 18.57
C LEU A 329 4.01 -2.40 19.54
N ALA A 330 2.86 -2.72 20.16
CA ALA A 330 2.25 -1.87 21.17
C ALA A 330 3.18 -1.68 22.38
N HIS A 331 3.89 -2.73 22.79
CA HIS A 331 4.87 -2.69 23.88
C HIS A 331 6.04 -1.75 23.58
N TYR A 332 6.59 -1.79 22.36
CA TYR A 332 7.73 -0.97 21.99
C TYR A 332 7.45 0.54 22.08
N TYR A 333 6.21 1.01 21.96
CA TYR A 333 5.90 2.43 22.23
C TYR A 333 6.15 2.85 23.69
N THR A 334 6.21 1.89 24.62
CA THR A 334 6.50 2.14 26.05
C THR A 334 7.94 1.83 26.42
N GLU A 335 8.56 0.84 25.77
CA GLU A 335 9.93 0.42 25.98
C GLU A 335 10.62 0.23 24.62
N PRO A 336 11.21 1.29 24.03
CA PRO A 336 11.58 1.31 22.61
C PRO A 336 12.65 0.30 22.18
N ASP A 337 13.58 -0.06 23.07
CA ASP A 337 14.77 -0.87 22.75
C ASP A 337 14.82 -2.21 23.51
N SER A 338 13.72 -2.61 24.17
CA SER A 338 13.66 -3.84 24.95
C SER A 338 12.23 -4.36 25.14
N PHE A 339 12.10 -5.61 25.60
CA PHE A 339 10.80 -6.21 25.96
C PHE A 339 10.86 -6.72 27.40
N PHE A 340 10.36 -5.93 28.34
CA PHE A 340 10.45 -6.15 29.79
C PHE A 340 11.90 -6.38 30.25
N GLY A 341 12.85 -5.56 29.77
CA GLY A 341 14.28 -5.69 30.04
C GLY A 341 15.00 -6.80 29.26
N ILE A 342 14.28 -7.59 28.45
CA ILE A 342 14.85 -8.64 27.61
C ILE A 342 15.37 -8.01 26.30
N LYS A 343 16.67 -8.17 26.02
CA LYS A 343 17.33 -7.52 24.86
C LYS A 343 17.27 -8.31 23.55
N TRP A 344 17.36 -9.64 23.61
CA TRP A 344 17.42 -10.47 22.40
C TRP A 344 16.16 -10.35 21.53
N ILE A 345 15.01 -10.00 22.12
CA ILE A 345 13.76 -9.80 21.41
C ILE A 345 13.87 -8.58 20.50
N HIS A 346 14.37 -7.45 21.00
CA HIS A 346 14.63 -6.26 20.17
C HIS A 346 15.75 -6.50 19.15
N ASP A 347 16.79 -7.25 19.52
CA ASP A 347 17.88 -7.58 18.60
C ASP A 347 17.41 -8.45 17.43
N LEU A 348 16.52 -9.42 17.68
CA LEU A 348 16.04 -10.34 16.65
C LEU A 348 14.79 -9.82 15.92
N LEU A 349 13.88 -9.19 16.65
CA LEU A 349 12.56 -8.73 16.23
C LEU A 349 12.36 -7.24 16.58
N PRO A 350 13.20 -6.34 16.02
CA PRO A 350 13.00 -4.90 16.17
C PRO A 350 11.66 -4.47 15.57
N PHE A 351 11.24 -3.25 15.89
CA PHE A 351 9.93 -2.72 15.51
C PHE A 351 9.60 -2.92 14.03
N ASN A 352 10.51 -2.55 13.11
CA ASN A 352 10.28 -2.65 11.67
C ASN A 352 10.03 -4.10 11.21
N ILE A 353 10.85 -5.06 11.66
CA ILE A 353 10.65 -6.48 11.31
C ILE A 353 9.34 -7.01 11.91
N ALA A 354 9.06 -6.68 13.17
CA ALA A 354 7.81 -7.08 13.83
C ALA A 354 6.58 -6.48 13.13
N LYS A 355 6.68 -5.25 12.62
CA LYS A 355 5.62 -4.55 11.90
C LYS A 355 5.34 -5.19 10.55
N GLY A 356 6.38 -5.45 9.74
CA GLY A 356 6.24 -6.16 8.48
C GLY A 356 5.60 -7.54 8.67
N TYR A 357 6.02 -8.29 9.69
CA TYR A 357 5.39 -9.57 10.03
C TYR A 357 3.94 -9.43 10.47
N HIS A 358 3.60 -8.43 11.28
CA HIS A 358 2.23 -8.20 11.73
C HIS A 358 1.27 -7.94 10.55
N LEU A 359 1.66 -7.08 9.61
CA LEU A 359 0.86 -6.78 8.42
C LEU A 359 0.78 -7.96 7.47
N GLN A 360 1.92 -8.56 7.17
CA GLN A 360 1.99 -9.63 6.19
C GLN A 360 1.26 -10.89 6.68
N LEU A 361 1.37 -11.23 7.97
CA LEU A 361 0.59 -12.32 8.55
C LEU A 361 -0.91 -12.00 8.56
N ALA A 362 -1.30 -10.73 8.78
CA ALA A 362 -2.71 -10.34 8.71
C ALA A 362 -3.31 -10.61 7.33
N ILE A 363 -2.60 -10.21 6.27
CA ILE A 363 -2.99 -10.55 4.89
C ILE A 363 -3.01 -12.07 4.69
N PHE A 364 -1.95 -12.78 5.12
CA PHE A 364 -1.84 -14.20 4.89
C PHE A 364 -2.94 -15.02 5.54
N TRP A 365 -3.26 -14.80 6.82
CA TRP A 365 -4.25 -15.62 7.48
C TRP A 365 -5.66 -15.33 6.96
N ILE A 366 -6.00 -14.05 6.71
CA ILE A 366 -7.30 -13.66 6.16
C ILE A 366 -7.47 -14.25 4.75
N ALA A 367 -6.49 -14.03 3.86
CA ALA A 367 -6.55 -14.56 2.51
C ALA A 367 -6.61 -16.09 2.51
N THR A 368 -5.77 -16.75 3.31
CA THR A 368 -5.73 -18.23 3.41
C THR A 368 -7.06 -18.81 3.93
N ALA A 369 -7.77 -18.11 4.82
CA ALA A 369 -9.09 -18.51 5.27
C ALA A 369 -10.10 -18.54 4.11
N TRP A 370 -10.14 -17.47 3.30
CA TRP A 370 -11.02 -17.42 2.12
C TRP A 370 -10.60 -18.40 1.03
N LEU A 371 -9.30 -18.66 0.87
CA LEU A 371 -8.80 -19.71 -0.02
C LEU A 371 -9.30 -21.09 0.43
N GLY A 372 -9.14 -21.40 1.72
CA GLY A 372 -9.63 -22.62 2.35
C GLY A 372 -11.14 -22.78 2.18
N MET A 373 -11.90 -21.69 2.36
CA MET A 373 -13.34 -21.67 2.13
C MET A 373 -13.69 -21.96 0.66
N GLY A 374 -12.98 -21.33 -0.29
CA GLY A 374 -13.12 -21.60 -1.72
C GLY A 374 -12.87 -23.07 -2.08
N ILE A 375 -11.85 -23.69 -1.47
CA ILE A 375 -11.57 -25.12 -1.63
C ILE A 375 -12.70 -25.98 -1.03
N PHE A 376 -13.21 -25.59 0.14
CA PHE A 376 -14.25 -26.33 0.85
C PHE A 376 -15.58 -26.34 0.08
N ILE A 377 -15.99 -25.20 -0.50
CA ILE A 377 -17.27 -25.11 -1.24
C ILE A 377 -17.17 -25.62 -2.69
N ALA A 378 -15.97 -25.73 -3.27
CA ALA A 378 -15.82 -26.08 -4.68
C ALA A 378 -16.44 -27.46 -5.06
N PRO A 379 -16.27 -28.54 -4.27
CA PRO A 379 -16.96 -29.81 -4.53
C PRO A 379 -18.48 -29.75 -4.33
N LEU A 380 -18.97 -28.88 -3.43
CA LEU A 380 -20.42 -28.70 -3.20
C LEU A 380 -21.10 -28.10 -4.44
N VAL A 381 -20.47 -27.09 -5.03
CA VAL A 381 -20.97 -26.44 -6.26
C VAL A 381 -20.92 -27.41 -7.45
N GLY A 382 -19.89 -28.26 -7.52
CA GLY A 382 -19.75 -29.27 -8.58
C GLY A 382 -20.61 -30.52 -8.39
N GLY A 383 -21.04 -30.80 -7.17
CA GLY A 383 -21.73 -32.03 -6.77
C GLY A 383 -20.87 -33.30 -6.77
N GLN A 384 -19.54 -33.18 -6.87
CA GLN A 384 -18.61 -34.32 -6.90
C GLN A 384 -17.18 -33.90 -6.59
N GLU A 385 -16.36 -34.84 -6.11
CA GLU A 385 -14.92 -34.66 -5.93
C GLU A 385 -14.19 -34.73 -7.28
N PRO A 386 -13.47 -33.68 -7.73
CA PRO A 386 -12.63 -33.78 -8.91
C PRO A 386 -11.47 -34.76 -8.72
N LYS A 387 -11.08 -35.47 -9.79
CA LYS A 387 -9.91 -36.38 -9.74
C LYS A 387 -8.65 -35.60 -9.30
N LYS A 388 -7.84 -36.18 -8.42
CA LYS A 388 -6.61 -35.55 -7.86
C LYS A 388 -6.84 -34.24 -7.09
N GLN A 389 -8.08 -33.87 -6.73
CA GLN A 389 -8.36 -32.61 -6.03
C GLN A 389 -7.60 -32.53 -4.70
N GLY A 390 -7.70 -33.58 -3.87
CA GLY A 390 -6.96 -33.64 -2.61
C GLY A 390 -5.43 -33.58 -2.74
N LEU A 391 -4.84 -33.94 -3.90
CA LEU A 391 -3.41 -33.80 -4.14
C LEU A 391 -3.05 -32.33 -4.42
N LEU A 392 -3.84 -31.64 -5.23
CA LEU A 392 -3.63 -30.23 -5.53
C LEU A 392 -3.82 -29.35 -4.29
N VAL A 393 -4.78 -29.72 -3.42
CA VAL A 393 -4.99 -29.04 -2.13
C VAL A 393 -3.77 -29.19 -1.22
N ASP A 394 -3.21 -30.40 -1.07
CA ASP A 394 -1.99 -30.58 -0.27
C ASP A 394 -0.78 -29.86 -0.88
N LEU A 395 -0.65 -29.87 -2.22
CA LEU A 395 0.42 -29.15 -2.91
C LEU A 395 0.34 -27.64 -2.65
N LEU A 396 -0.87 -27.06 -2.77
CA LEU A 396 -1.10 -25.65 -2.47
C LEU A 396 -0.83 -25.35 -0.99
N PHE A 397 -1.21 -26.24 -0.08
CA PHE A 397 -0.98 -26.08 1.36
C PHE A 397 0.51 -25.90 1.66
N TRP A 398 1.35 -26.82 1.18
CA TRP A 398 2.78 -26.74 1.39
C TRP A 398 3.42 -25.56 0.64
N ALA A 399 2.91 -25.19 -0.54
CA ALA A 399 3.36 -23.99 -1.24
C ALA A 399 3.13 -22.72 -0.41
N LEU A 400 1.97 -22.59 0.26
CA LEU A 400 1.69 -21.45 1.15
C LEU A 400 2.58 -21.48 2.39
N VAL A 401 2.80 -22.64 3.00
CA VAL A 401 3.70 -22.77 4.17
C VAL A 401 5.12 -22.33 3.82
N VAL A 402 5.65 -22.80 2.68
CA VAL A 402 6.98 -22.41 2.19
C VAL A 402 7.02 -20.91 1.90
N LEU A 403 5.97 -20.36 1.30
CA LEU A 403 5.89 -18.93 1.01
C LEU A 403 5.89 -18.09 2.28
N VAL A 404 5.08 -18.43 3.29
CA VAL A 404 5.00 -17.68 4.54
C VAL A 404 6.35 -17.74 5.28
N ALA A 405 6.87 -18.94 5.53
CA ALA A 405 8.13 -19.09 6.25
C ALA A 405 9.31 -18.49 5.47
N GLY A 406 9.38 -18.76 4.17
CA GLY A 406 10.45 -18.28 3.29
C GLY A 406 10.47 -16.77 3.13
N SER A 407 9.30 -16.13 2.94
CA SER A 407 9.22 -14.67 2.84
C SER A 407 9.58 -13.96 4.14
N MET A 408 9.18 -14.49 5.29
CA MET A 408 9.56 -13.94 6.60
C MET A 408 11.06 -14.06 6.84
N ILE A 409 11.64 -15.25 6.63
CA ILE A 409 13.10 -15.46 6.71
C ILE A 409 13.83 -14.51 5.75
N GLY A 410 13.30 -14.36 4.54
CA GLY A 410 13.78 -13.42 3.54
C GLY A 410 13.86 -12.00 4.08
N GLN A 411 12.75 -11.47 4.60
CA GLN A 411 12.68 -10.12 5.18
C GLN A 411 13.72 -9.92 6.28
N TRP A 412 13.84 -10.87 7.21
CA TRP A 412 14.84 -10.80 8.27
C TRP A 412 16.26 -10.76 7.72
N LEU A 413 16.59 -11.62 6.74
CA LEU A 413 17.92 -11.62 6.10
C LEU A 413 18.18 -10.34 5.31
N GLY A 414 17.16 -9.79 4.65
CA GLY A 414 17.24 -8.56 3.86
C GLY A 414 17.51 -7.33 4.71
N VAL A 415 16.68 -7.09 5.73
CA VAL A 415 16.79 -5.94 6.64
C VAL A 415 18.11 -5.97 7.42
N ASN A 416 18.58 -7.15 7.84
CA ASN A 416 19.85 -7.28 8.55
C ASN A 416 21.09 -7.27 7.64
N GLY A 417 20.93 -7.13 6.31
CA GLY A 417 22.05 -6.99 5.38
C GLY A 417 22.71 -8.30 4.91
N TYR A 418 22.13 -9.47 5.21
CA TYR A 418 22.70 -10.78 4.89
C TYR A 418 22.46 -11.26 3.46
N LEU A 419 21.84 -10.46 2.59
CA LEU A 419 21.49 -10.83 1.21
C LEU A 419 22.28 -10.10 0.11
N GLY A 420 23.04 -9.05 0.43
CA GLY A 420 23.69 -8.23 -0.58
C GLY A 420 22.69 -7.73 -1.64
N ASN A 421 22.97 -7.92 -2.93
CA ASN A 421 22.12 -7.50 -4.04
C ASN A 421 20.76 -8.23 -4.13
N GLU A 422 20.60 -9.35 -3.43
CA GLU A 422 19.40 -10.20 -3.51
C GLU A 422 18.23 -9.72 -2.64
N TRP A 423 18.42 -8.60 -1.92
CA TRP A 423 17.44 -8.05 -0.99
C TRP A 423 16.06 -7.79 -1.63
N PHE A 424 16.01 -7.33 -2.89
CA PHE A 424 14.75 -7.06 -3.58
C PHE A 424 14.04 -8.35 -4.04
N LEU A 425 14.81 -9.38 -4.40
CA LEU A 425 14.27 -10.63 -4.93
C LEU A 425 13.79 -11.55 -3.82
N PHE A 426 14.60 -11.72 -2.77
CA PHE A 426 14.36 -12.69 -1.70
C PHE A 426 14.16 -12.05 -0.33
N GLY A 427 14.51 -10.77 -0.17
CA GLY A 427 14.49 -10.06 1.10
C GLY A 427 13.25 -9.21 1.33
N HIS A 428 13.49 -7.96 1.73
CA HIS A 428 12.48 -6.97 2.09
C HIS A 428 12.31 -5.94 0.96
N GLN A 429 11.11 -5.80 0.38
CA GLN A 429 10.85 -4.82 -0.69
C GLN A 429 10.68 -3.39 -0.19
N GLY A 430 10.41 -3.19 1.10
CA GLY A 430 10.46 -1.86 1.71
C GLY A 430 9.19 -1.03 1.59
N TRP A 431 8.09 -1.64 1.15
CA TRP A 431 6.78 -1.01 1.10
C TRP A 431 5.85 -1.67 2.10
N GLU A 432 5.18 -0.86 2.92
CA GLU A 432 4.15 -1.34 3.83
C GLU A 432 3.06 -2.11 3.05
N TYR A 433 2.62 -3.26 3.59
CA TYR A 433 1.73 -4.24 2.95
C TYR A 433 2.31 -5.02 1.77
N ILE A 434 3.54 -4.70 1.33
CA ILE A 434 4.25 -5.33 0.21
C ILE A 434 5.72 -5.56 0.61
N GLU A 435 5.93 -6.17 1.77
CA GLU A 435 7.27 -6.33 2.36
C GLU A 435 8.03 -7.49 1.72
N LEU A 436 7.33 -8.52 1.24
CA LEU A 436 7.96 -9.72 0.68
C LEU A 436 8.70 -9.49 -0.65
N GLY A 437 9.88 -10.10 -0.77
CA GLY A 437 10.70 -10.12 -1.98
C GLY A 437 9.96 -10.56 -3.25
N ARG A 438 10.46 -10.13 -4.41
CA ARG A 438 9.81 -10.34 -5.72
C ARG A 438 9.57 -11.80 -6.06
N VAL A 439 10.51 -12.68 -5.72
CA VAL A 439 10.37 -14.13 -5.97
C VAL A 439 9.23 -14.70 -5.13
N TRP A 440 9.10 -14.27 -3.87
CA TRP A 440 8.00 -14.67 -3.01
C TRP A 440 6.64 -14.19 -3.55
N GLN A 441 6.57 -13.00 -4.15
CA GLN A 441 5.36 -12.51 -4.80
C GLN A 441 4.97 -13.34 -6.03
N ILE A 442 5.95 -13.75 -6.84
CA ILE A 442 5.72 -14.63 -7.98
C ILE A 442 5.17 -15.97 -7.50
N ILE A 443 5.77 -16.57 -6.45
CA ILE A 443 5.26 -17.80 -5.84
C ILE A 443 3.84 -17.60 -5.32
N LEU A 444 3.52 -16.42 -4.77
CA LEU A 444 2.18 -16.05 -4.32
C LEU A 444 1.19 -16.09 -5.48
N VAL A 445 1.48 -15.41 -6.59
CA VAL A 445 0.62 -15.39 -7.77
C VAL A 445 0.44 -16.80 -8.34
N VAL A 446 1.52 -17.59 -8.43
CA VAL A 446 1.45 -18.99 -8.89
C VAL A 446 0.57 -19.83 -7.95
N GLY A 447 0.70 -19.66 -6.64
CA GLY A 447 -0.16 -20.29 -5.64
C GLY A 447 -1.63 -19.91 -5.80
N MET A 448 -1.92 -18.63 -6.06
CA MET A 448 -3.28 -18.14 -6.29
C MET A 448 -3.86 -18.63 -7.62
N LEU A 449 -3.05 -18.77 -8.68
CA LEU A 449 -3.48 -19.38 -9.94
C LEU A 449 -3.74 -20.88 -9.78
N LEU A 450 -2.92 -21.57 -9.00
CA LEU A 450 -3.16 -22.97 -8.62
C LEU A 450 -4.46 -23.10 -7.82
N TRP A 451 -4.70 -22.20 -6.87
CA TRP A 451 -5.96 -22.12 -6.13
C TRP A 451 -7.16 -21.89 -7.06
N LEU A 452 -7.07 -20.93 -7.97
CA LEU A 452 -8.13 -20.65 -8.94
C LEU A 452 -8.42 -21.88 -9.81
N PHE A 453 -7.36 -22.62 -10.21
CA PHE A 453 -7.52 -23.87 -10.92
C PHE A 453 -8.23 -24.94 -10.07
N ILE A 454 -7.90 -25.07 -8.79
CA ILE A 454 -8.58 -25.98 -7.84
C ILE A 454 -10.07 -25.63 -7.73
N VAL A 455 -10.39 -24.35 -7.53
CA VAL A 455 -11.78 -23.85 -7.47
C VAL A 455 -12.49 -24.15 -8.79
N PHE A 456 -11.91 -23.75 -9.93
CA PHE A 456 -12.48 -23.99 -11.25
C PHE A 456 -12.81 -25.46 -11.45
N ARG A 457 -11.91 -26.39 -11.10
CA ARG A 457 -12.16 -27.83 -11.25
C ARG A 457 -13.37 -28.32 -10.48
N GLY A 458 -13.59 -27.82 -9.26
CA GLY A 458 -14.76 -28.15 -8.46
C GLY A 458 -16.03 -27.50 -9.00
N VAL A 459 -16.00 -26.20 -9.30
CA VAL A 459 -17.20 -25.46 -9.72
C VAL A 459 -17.57 -25.66 -11.19
N LYS A 460 -16.69 -26.23 -12.03
CA LYS A 460 -16.88 -26.36 -13.48
C LYS A 460 -18.19 -27.01 -13.88
N ARG A 461 -18.65 -28.02 -13.15
CA ARG A 461 -19.92 -28.68 -13.43
C ARG A 461 -21.11 -27.77 -13.08
N GLY A 462 -21.03 -27.05 -11.96
CA GLY A 462 -22.01 -26.03 -11.58
C GLY A 462 -22.14 -24.93 -12.63
N LEU A 463 -21.02 -24.39 -13.12
CA LEU A 463 -21.01 -23.40 -14.23
C LEU A 463 -21.63 -23.90 -15.53
N LYS A 464 -21.60 -25.22 -15.78
CA LYS A 464 -22.27 -25.82 -16.96
C LYS A 464 -23.77 -26.05 -16.74
N GLN A 465 -24.17 -26.26 -15.49
CA GLN A 465 -25.56 -26.52 -15.12
C GLN A 465 -26.36 -25.22 -14.96
N GLU A 466 -25.72 -24.14 -14.50
CA GLU A 466 -26.33 -22.82 -14.40
C GLU A 466 -26.49 -22.21 -15.81
N SER A 467 -27.73 -22.00 -16.24
CA SER A 467 -28.03 -21.45 -17.56
C SER A 467 -27.85 -19.93 -17.64
N ASP A 468 -28.04 -19.22 -16.51
CA ASP A 468 -27.81 -17.79 -16.39
C ASP A 468 -26.32 -17.49 -16.17
N LYS A 469 -25.67 -16.91 -17.18
CA LYS A 469 -24.25 -16.49 -17.10
C LYS A 469 -23.97 -15.36 -16.10
N GLY A 470 -24.98 -14.77 -15.48
CA GLY A 470 -24.81 -13.89 -14.33
C GLY A 470 -25.60 -14.37 -13.10
N GLY A 471 -25.83 -15.68 -13.01
CA GLY A 471 -26.31 -16.33 -11.81
C GLY A 471 -25.23 -16.43 -10.73
N LEU A 472 -25.57 -17.09 -9.63
CA LEU A 472 -24.76 -17.10 -8.41
C LEU A 472 -23.41 -17.79 -8.62
N ILE A 473 -23.38 -18.93 -9.32
CA ILE A 473 -22.15 -19.71 -9.51
C ILE A 473 -21.21 -18.96 -10.46
N HIS A 474 -21.75 -18.33 -11.50
CA HIS A 474 -21.01 -17.45 -12.38
C HIS A 474 -20.40 -16.25 -11.65
N LEU A 475 -21.18 -15.52 -10.84
CA LEU A 475 -20.68 -14.38 -10.06
C LEU A 475 -19.61 -14.79 -9.02
N LEU A 476 -19.81 -15.93 -8.36
CA LEU A 476 -18.81 -16.53 -7.48
C LEU A 476 -17.50 -16.83 -8.23
N PHE A 477 -17.58 -17.37 -9.44
CA PHE A 477 -16.39 -17.68 -10.22
C PHE A 477 -15.71 -16.42 -10.77
N TYR A 478 -16.47 -15.42 -11.23
CA TYR A 478 -15.91 -14.14 -11.69
C TYR A 478 -15.17 -13.41 -10.57
N SER A 479 -15.74 -13.37 -9.37
CA SER A 479 -15.06 -12.80 -8.20
C SER A 479 -13.82 -13.63 -7.80
N ALA A 480 -13.88 -14.96 -7.88
CA ALA A 480 -12.71 -15.81 -7.64
C ALA A 480 -11.56 -15.55 -8.63
N ILE A 481 -11.86 -15.29 -9.92
CA ILE A 481 -10.84 -14.94 -10.93
C ILE A 481 -10.18 -13.60 -10.60
N ALA A 482 -10.94 -12.63 -10.10
CA ALA A 482 -10.42 -11.30 -9.81
C ALA A 482 -9.27 -11.32 -8.79
N VAL A 483 -9.25 -12.29 -7.85
CA VAL A 483 -8.25 -12.38 -6.79
C VAL A 483 -6.80 -12.50 -7.35
N PRO A 484 -6.43 -13.52 -8.14
CA PRO A 484 -5.08 -13.59 -8.73
C PRO A 484 -4.83 -12.51 -9.79
N VAL A 485 -5.85 -12.07 -10.54
CA VAL A 485 -5.68 -11.09 -11.62
C VAL A 485 -5.28 -9.72 -11.08
N LEU A 486 -5.99 -9.23 -10.07
CA LEU A 486 -5.68 -7.93 -9.46
C LEU A 486 -4.36 -7.97 -8.69
N LEU A 487 -4.05 -9.10 -8.07
CA LEU A 487 -2.77 -9.32 -7.40
C LEU A 487 -1.58 -9.32 -8.38
N HIS A 488 -1.75 -9.89 -9.59
CA HIS A 488 -0.68 -9.92 -10.60
C HIS A 488 -0.21 -8.52 -11.01
N LEU A 489 -1.09 -7.51 -11.00
CA LEU A 489 -0.70 -6.13 -11.29
C LEU A 489 0.45 -5.68 -10.40
N ARG A 490 0.50 -6.13 -9.13
CA ARG A 490 1.60 -5.84 -8.18
C ARG A 490 2.96 -6.35 -8.63
N VAL A 491 3.00 -7.43 -9.41
CA VAL A 491 4.25 -8.04 -9.92
C VAL A 491 4.86 -7.23 -11.07
N LEU A 492 4.06 -6.40 -11.74
CA LEU A 492 4.53 -5.58 -12.86
C LEU A 492 5.34 -4.35 -12.40
N TYR A 493 5.30 -4.00 -11.10
CA TYR A 493 6.03 -2.88 -10.53
C TYR A 493 7.51 -3.22 -10.26
N ARG A 494 8.40 -2.24 -10.38
CA ARG A 494 9.85 -2.37 -10.14
C ARG A 494 10.37 -1.22 -9.28
N THR A 495 11.43 -1.51 -8.53
CA THR A 495 12.18 -0.53 -7.72
C THR A 495 12.56 0.69 -8.55
N GLY A 496 12.35 1.88 -7.99
CA GLY A 496 12.64 3.16 -8.66
C GLY A 496 11.48 3.80 -9.42
N TYR A 497 10.24 3.31 -9.31
CA TYR A 497 9.02 4.01 -9.81
C TYR A 497 7.88 4.09 -8.77
N GLU A 498 8.16 3.76 -7.50
CA GLU A 498 7.14 3.25 -6.56
C GLU A 498 6.49 4.30 -5.64
N LEU A 499 7.02 5.53 -5.53
CA LEU A 499 6.54 6.53 -4.56
C LEU A 499 5.18 7.15 -4.85
N TYR A 500 4.57 6.88 -6.01
CA TYR A 500 3.48 7.71 -6.52
C TYR A 500 2.18 6.95 -6.81
N ASP A 501 2.17 5.62 -6.73
CA ASP A 501 1.03 4.80 -7.18
C ASP A 501 0.43 3.92 -6.06
N GLY A 502 0.60 4.34 -4.79
CA GLY A 502 0.01 3.72 -3.60
C GLY A 502 -1.45 4.11 -3.38
#